data_AF-A0A7V4A5U6-F1
#
_entry.id   AF-A0A7V4A5U6-F1
#
_cell.length_a   1.000
_cell.length_b   1.000
_cell.length_c   1.000
_cell.angle_alpha   90.00
_cell.angle_beta   90.00
_cell.angle_gamma   90.00
#
_symmetry.space_group_name_H-M   'P 1'
#
loop_
_entity.id
_entity.type
_entity.pdbx_description
1 polymer ?
#
loop_
_entity_poly.entity_id
_entity_poly.type
_entity_poly.pdbx_seq_one_letter_code
_entity_poly.pdbx_strand_id
1 'polypeptide(L)'
;MTVKELRALAKELGAEGVSGMQKEELIAFIKAVRGAPSSGVTGEKVVKLGKRTINITLLKRQIRQLKAEREELLKEGKTKEAQRLKERISKLKKLTRRAAKILASQKASA
;
A
#
# COMPACT_ATOMS: atom_id res chain seq x y z
N MET A 1 -15.13 8.13 12.13
CA MET A 1 -16.16 7.73 11.16
C MET A 1 -17.36 7.21 11.91
N THR A 2 -18.47 7.93 11.80
CA THR A 2 -19.79 7.45 12.24
C THR A 2 -20.30 6.41 11.24
N VAL A 3 -21.18 5.50 11.69
CA VAL A 3 -21.72 4.45 10.80
C VAL A 3 -22.47 5.08 9.61
N LYS A 4 -23.12 6.23 9.81
CA LYS A 4 -23.81 6.98 8.75
C LYS A 4 -22.87 7.43 7.64
N GLU A 5 -21.70 7.98 8.00
CA GLU A 5 -20.66 8.37 7.03
C GLU A 5 -20.13 7.16 6.24
N LEU A 6 -19.93 6.02 6.91
CA LEU A 6 -19.49 4.80 6.23
C LEU A 6 -20.54 4.27 5.25
N ARG A 7 -21.83 4.34 5.60
CA ARG A 7 -22.92 3.93 4.69
C ARG A 7 -23.02 4.84 3.47
N ALA A 8 -22.90 6.16 3.66
CA ALA A 8 -22.91 7.12 2.56
C ALA A 8 -21.76 6.83 1.58
N LEU A 9 -20.54 6.67 2.10
CA LEU A 9 -19.37 6.33 1.30
C LEU A 9 -19.51 4.97 0.60
N ALA A 10 -20.04 3.95 1.26
CA ALA A 10 -20.24 2.65 0.64
C ALA A 10 -21.29 2.71 -0.50
N LYS A 11 -22.35 3.50 -0.33
CA LYS A 11 -23.37 3.72 -1.37
C LYS A 11 -22.82 4.47 -2.58
N GLU A 12 -22.01 5.52 -2.35
CA GLU A 12 -21.29 6.22 -3.44
C GLU A 12 -20.34 5.30 -4.20
N LEU A 13 -19.76 4.31 -3.50
CA LEU A 13 -18.87 3.30 -4.07
C LEU A 13 -19.61 2.10 -4.70
N GLY A 14 -20.95 2.14 -4.78
CA GLY A 14 -21.77 1.14 -5.46
C GLY A 14 -22.15 -0.10 -4.64
N ALA A 15 -22.07 -0.05 -3.30
CA ALA A 15 -22.57 -1.14 -2.47
C ALA A 15 -24.11 -1.21 -2.49
N GLU A 16 -24.65 -2.40 -2.76
CA GLU A 16 -26.06 -2.73 -2.54
C GLU A 16 -26.24 -3.32 -1.13
N GLY A 17 -27.37 -3.06 -0.46
CA GLY A 17 -27.66 -3.63 0.87
C GLY A 17 -26.96 -2.98 2.07
N VAL A 18 -26.46 -1.74 1.92
CA VAL A 18 -25.67 -0.99 2.93
C VAL A 18 -26.36 -0.81 4.30
N SER A 19 -27.69 -0.96 4.35
CA SER A 19 -28.48 -0.83 5.59
C SER A 19 -28.22 -1.98 6.57
N GLY A 20 -27.95 -3.19 6.06
CA GLY A 20 -27.74 -4.40 6.85
C GLY A 20 -26.28 -4.64 7.27
N MET A 21 -25.33 -3.90 6.69
CA MET A 21 -23.91 -4.13 6.97
C MET A 21 -23.51 -3.64 8.36
N GLN A 22 -22.72 -4.46 9.04
CA GLN A 22 -22.06 -4.07 10.28
C GLN A 22 -20.96 -3.03 10.00
N LYS A 23 -20.58 -2.28 11.03
CA LYS A 23 -19.55 -1.22 10.91
C LYS A 23 -18.24 -1.74 10.32
N GLU A 24 -17.86 -2.95 10.67
CA GLU A 24 -16.61 -3.58 10.21
C GLU A 24 -16.66 -3.94 8.72
N GLU A 25 -17.80 -4.44 8.25
CA GLU A 25 -18.05 -4.80 6.85
C GLU A 25 -18.05 -3.56 5.96
N LEU A 26 -18.66 -2.46 6.40
CA LEU A 26 -18.63 -1.18 5.68
C LEU A 26 -17.21 -0.67 5.53
N ILE A 27 -16.40 -0.76 6.59
CA ILE A 27 -14.99 -0.36 6.55
C ILE A 27 -14.22 -1.27 5.59
N ALA A 28 -14.46 -2.58 5.60
CA ALA A 28 -13.82 -3.53 4.71
C ALA A 28 -14.16 -3.25 3.24
N PHE A 29 -15.44 -3.01 2.93
CA PHE A 29 -15.90 -2.66 1.59
C PHE A 29 -15.26 -1.36 1.08
N ILE A 30 -15.33 -0.29 1.88
CA ILE A 30 -14.75 1.01 1.50
C ILE A 30 -13.24 0.87 1.28
N LYS A 31 -12.54 0.10 2.10
CA LYS A 31 -11.10 -0.16 1.94
C LYS A 31 -10.80 -1.00 0.69
N ALA A 32 -11.63 -2.01 0.39
CA ALA A 32 -11.49 -2.85 -0.80
C ALA A 32 -11.65 -2.04 -2.08
N VAL A 33 -12.68 -1.18 -2.15
CA VAL A 33 -12.94 -0.33 -3.33
C VAL A 33 -11.92 0.81 -3.45
N ARG A 34 -11.52 1.45 -2.33
CA ARG A 34 -10.51 2.53 -2.34
C ARG A 34 -9.06 2.06 -2.48
N GLY A 35 -8.81 0.74 -2.52
CA GLY A 35 -7.46 0.18 -2.62
C GLY A 35 -6.57 0.50 -1.41
N ALA A 36 -7.14 0.87 -0.26
CA ALA A 36 -6.40 1.06 0.98
C ALA A 36 -6.31 -0.30 1.71
N PRO A 37 -5.13 -0.70 2.18
CA PRO A 37 -4.93 -2.02 2.76
C PRO A 37 -5.73 -2.18 4.05
N SER A 38 -6.87 -2.85 3.96
CA SER A 38 -7.50 -3.46 5.12
C SER A 38 -6.61 -4.60 5.58
N SER A 39 -6.15 -4.49 6.82
CA SER A 39 -5.77 -5.62 7.67
C SER A 39 -6.56 -6.87 7.29
N GLY A 40 -5.92 -7.81 6.58
CA GLY A 40 -6.52 -9.10 6.28
C GLY A 40 -6.62 -9.51 4.80
N VAL A 41 -5.99 -8.83 3.84
CA VAL A 41 -5.79 -9.44 2.52
C VAL A 41 -4.66 -10.46 2.62
N THR A 42 -5.03 -11.74 2.58
CA THR A 42 -4.18 -12.93 2.51
C THR A 42 -3.05 -12.73 1.49
N GLY A 43 -1.89 -12.24 1.94
CA GLY A 43 -0.74 -11.93 1.07
C GLY A 43 -0.04 -10.60 1.32
N GLU A 44 -0.61 -9.69 2.12
CA GLU A 44 0.08 -8.46 2.50
C GLU A 44 1.19 -8.73 3.52
N LYS A 45 2.43 -8.57 3.06
CA LYS A 45 3.64 -8.76 3.87
C LYS A 45 3.90 -7.50 4.70
N VAL A 46 3.11 -7.33 5.76
CA VAL A 46 3.22 -6.20 6.70
C VAL A 46 4.17 -6.55 7.83
N VAL A 47 5.11 -5.66 8.13
CA VAL A 47 6.17 -5.85 9.12
C VAL A 47 6.37 -4.58 9.94
N LYS A 48 6.56 -4.72 11.24
CA LYS A 48 7.01 -3.61 12.10
C LYS A 48 8.53 -3.46 11.99
N LEU A 49 8.99 -2.30 11.50
CA LEU A 49 10.39 -1.91 11.50
C LEU A 49 10.57 -0.76 12.50
N GLY A 50 10.99 -1.09 13.72
CA GLY A 50 10.99 -0.15 14.85
C GLY A 50 9.57 0.32 15.17
N LYS A 51 9.34 1.63 15.25
CA LYS A 51 8.02 2.24 15.50
C LYS A 51 7.12 2.33 14.25
N ARG A 52 7.60 1.93 13.07
CA ARG A 52 6.87 2.09 11.80
C ARG A 52 6.33 0.75 11.29
N THR A 53 5.08 0.75 10.86
CA THR A 53 4.47 -0.38 10.14
C THR A 53 4.74 -0.23 8.65
N ILE A 54 5.35 -1.24 8.03
CA ILE A 54 5.75 -1.24 6.63
C ILE A 54 5.02 -2.36 5.89
N ASN A 55 4.38 -2.00 4.78
CA ASN A 55 3.80 -2.97 3.86
C ASN A 55 4.73 -3.18 2.64
N ILE A 56 5.33 -4.36 2.56
CA ILE A 56 6.30 -4.72 1.50
C ILE A 56 5.65 -4.73 0.11
N THR A 57 4.39 -5.14 0.02
CA THR A 57 3.65 -5.21 -1.26
C THR A 57 3.41 -3.82 -1.82
N LEU A 58 2.99 -2.88 -0.98
CA LEU A 58 2.82 -1.47 -1.36
C LEU A 58 4.15 -0.82 -1.76
N LEU A 59 5.23 -1.06 -1.02
CA LEU A 59 6.55 -0.54 -1.40
C LEU A 59 6.99 -1.03 -2.79
N LYS A 60 6.75 -2.31 -3.11
CA LYS A 60 7.06 -2.87 -4.43
C LYS A 60 6.20 -2.25 -5.54
N ARG A 61 4.92 -1.98 -5.28
CA ARG A 61 4.03 -1.28 -6.23
C ARG A 61 4.56 0.14 -6.51
N GLN A 62 4.90 0.89 -5.46
CA GLN A 62 5.48 2.23 -5.60
C GLN A 62 6.80 2.21 -6.37
N ILE A 63 7.67 1.22 -6.14
CA ILE A 63 8.92 1.07 -6.91
C ILE A 63 8.64 0.87 -8.41
N ARG A 64 7.61 0.11 -8.78
CA ARG A 64 7.25 -0.10 -10.20
C ARG A 64 6.78 1.20 -10.84
N GLN A 65 5.93 1.96 -10.16
CA GLN A 65 5.46 3.27 -10.65
C GLN A 65 6.62 4.25 -10.86
N LEU A 66 7.50 4.40 -9.86
CA LEU A 66 8.66 5.31 -9.96
C LEU A 66 9.66 4.89 -11.04
N LYS A 67 9.74 3.60 -11.38
CA LYS A 67 10.58 3.13 -12.50
C LYS A 67 10.01 3.56 -13.84
N ALA A 68 8.70 3.44 -14.04
CA ALA A 68 8.03 3.89 -15.27
C ALA A 68 8.20 5.40 -15.44
N GLU A 69 7.92 6.18 -14.40
CA GLU A 69 8.12 7.64 -14.38
C GLU A 69 9.58 8.02 -14.68
N ARG A 70 10.55 7.27 -14.13
CA ARG A 70 11.96 7.49 -14.46
C ARG A 70 12.28 7.23 -15.93
N GLU A 71 11.69 6.22 -16.55
CA GLU A 71 11.90 5.93 -17.98
C GLU A 71 11.31 7.02 -18.86
N GLU A 72 10.15 7.56 -18.51
CA GLU A 72 9.54 8.71 -19.18
C GLU A 72 10.44 9.95 -19.09
N LEU A 73 10.93 10.29 -17.89
CA LEU A 73 11.85 11.42 -17.70
C LEU A 73 13.18 11.26 -18.44
N LEU A 74 13.66 10.03 -18.62
CA LEU A 74 14.85 9.77 -19.43
C LEU A 74 14.59 10.00 -20.92
N LYS A 75 13.41 9.62 -21.42
CA LYS A 75 13.00 9.91 -22.81
C LYS A 75 12.88 11.42 -23.05
N GLU A 76 12.40 12.17 -22.05
CA GLU A 76 12.29 13.63 -22.09
C GLU A 76 13.63 14.36 -21.88
N GLY A 77 14.74 13.66 -21.64
CA GLY A 77 16.05 14.27 -21.41
C GLY A 77 16.22 14.93 -20.03
N LYS A 78 15.27 14.75 -19.10
CA LYS A 78 15.27 15.32 -17.74
C LYS A 78 16.15 14.49 -16.79
N THR A 79 17.46 14.46 -17.06
CA THR A 79 18.45 13.62 -16.36
C THR A 79 18.52 13.87 -14.85
N LYS A 80 18.42 15.13 -14.40
CA LYS A 80 18.45 15.49 -12.98
C LYS A 80 17.24 14.91 -12.21
N GLU A 81 16.05 14.95 -12.80
CA GLU A 81 14.83 14.43 -12.17
C GLU A 81 14.83 12.90 -12.16
N ALA A 82 15.26 12.28 -13.26
CA ALA A 82 15.47 10.84 -13.34
C ALA A 82 16.49 10.32 -12.30
N GLN A 83 17.52 11.13 -11.98
CA GLN A 83 18.49 10.82 -10.93
C GLN A 83 17.85 10.88 -9.52
N ARG A 84 17.03 11.89 -9.23
CA ARG A 84 16.28 11.96 -7.95
C ARG A 84 15.38 10.73 -7.78
N LEU A 85 14.70 10.31 -8.84
CA LEU A 85 13.88 9.09 -8.81
C LEU A 85 14.72 7.83 -8.59
N LYS A 86 15.90 7.71 -9.22
CA LYS A 86 16.84 6.60 -8.98
C LYS A 86 17.24 6.49 -7.51
N GLU A 87 17.53 7.61 -6.86
CA GLU A 87 17.86 7.63 -5.42
C GLU A 87 16.69 7.21 -4.55
N ARG A 88 15.49 7.73 -4.84
CA ARG A 88 14.25 7.36 -4.13
C ARG A 88 13.96 5.87 -4.27
N ILE A 89 14.04 5.33 -5.49
CA ILE A 89 13.91 3.89 -5.76
C ILE A 89 14.93 3.09 -4.95
N SER A 90 16.18 3.55 -4.89
CA SER A 90 17.24 2.88 -4.14
C SER A 90 16.96 2.84 -2.64
N LYS A 91 16.46 3.95 -2.06
CA LYS A 91 16.03 4.02 -0.66
C LYS A 91 14.86 3.06 -0.39
N LEU A 92 13.85 3.03 -1.25
CA LEU A 92 12.70 2.12 -1.13
C LEU A 92 13.11 0.64 -1.26
N LYS A 93 14.02 0.31 -2.18
CA LYS A 93 14.59 -1.05 -2.30
C LYS A 93 15.32 -1.48 -1.03
N LYS A 94 16.14 -0.59 -0.44
CA LYS A 94 16.83 -0.85 0.85
C LYS A 94 15.82 -1.09 1.97
N LEU A 95 14.76 -0.27 2.05
CA LEU A 95 13.70 -0.42 3.03
C LEU A 95 12.95 -1.75 2.89
N THR A 96 12.58 -2.11 1.65
CA THR A 96 11.91 -3.37 1.32
C THR A 96 12.74 -4.58 1.73
N ARG A 97 14.06 -4.54 1.48
CA ARG A 97 14.99 -5.61 1.86
C ARG A 97 15.08 -5.80 3.38
N ARG A 98 15.17 -4.70 4.13
CA ARG A 98 15.20 -4.73 5.61
C ARG A 98 13.90 -5.31 6.17
N ALA A 99 12.75 -4.84 5.69
CA ALA A 99 11.45 -5.35 6.09
C ALA A 99 11.30 -6.85 5.76
N ALA A 100 11.74 -7.28 4.56
CA ALA A 100 11.69 -8.69 4.17
C ALA A 100 12.59 -9.58 5.05
N LYS A 101 13.76 -9.10 5.47
CA LYS A 101 14.64 -9.84 6.40
C LYS A 101 13.96 -10.05 7.76
N ILE A 102 13.30 -9.03 8.29
CA ILE A 102 12.57 -9.14 9.55
C ILE A 102 11.36 -10.07 9.42
N LEU A 103 10.63 -9.99 8.30
CA LEU A 103 9.53 -10.94 8.05
C LEU A 103 10.04 -12.38 8.01
N ALA A 104 11.18 -12.61 7.36
CA ALA A 104 11.80 -13.93 7.29
C ALA A 104 12.24 -14.43 8.67
N SER A 105 12.84 -13.57 9.51
CA SER A 105 13.20 -13.95 10.88
C SER A 105 11.97 -14.24 11.74
N GLN A 106 10.91 -13.44 11.63
CA GLN A 106 9.64 -13.68 12.34
C GLN A 106 8.98 -15.00 11.95
N LYS A 107 9.05 -15.37 10.67
CA LYS A 107 8.55 -16.66 10.19
C LYS A 107 9.39 -17.86 10.63
N ALA A 108 10.69 -17.67 10.88
CA ALA A 108 11.56 -18.74 11.35
C ALA A 108 11.42 -19.00 12.86
N SER A 109 10.91 -18.02 13.61
CA SER A 109 10.65 -18.10 15.05
C SER A 109 9.23 -18.52 15.43
N ALA A 110 8.35 -18.74 14.44
CA ALA A 110 6.95 -19.13 14.60
C ALA A 110 6.74 -20.55 14.06
#